data_AF-A0AAW2THH9-F1
#
_entry.id   AF-A0AAW2THH9-F1
#
_cell.length_a   1.000
_cell.length_b   1.000
_cell.length_c   1.000
_cell.angle_alpha   90.00
_cell.angle_beta   90.00
_cell.angle_gamma   90.00
#
_symmetry.space_group_name_H-M   'P 1'
#
loop_
_entity.id
_entity.type
_entity.pdbx_description
1 polymer ?
#
loop_
_entity_poly.entity_id
_entity_poly.type
_entity_poly.pdbx_seq_one_letter_code
_entity_poly.pdbx_strand_id
1 'polypeptide(L)'
;MLPAEIGEETWRIRLYDNEKNSKFRREDVDLIKEKREAAERRIHLYKRKMAKAYDNKVRPRKFEEGDLVLRKTKNTGPVGKLDAKWYGPYIITEVIGPRTYRLKKEDGTLFPSHGM
;
A
#
# COMPACT_ATOMS: atom_id res chain seq x y z
N MET A 1 32.08 58.17 -7.18
CA MET A 1 33.16 57.23 -7.56
C MET A 1 32.75 55.87 -7.00
N LEU A 2 32.49 54.87 -7.86
CA LEU A 2 32.13 53.52 -7.41
C LEU A 2 33.42 52.74 -7.09
N PRO A 3 33.43 51.84 -6.09
CA PRO A 3 34.62 51.03 -5.80
C PRO A 3 34.88 50.06 -6.96
N ALA A 4 36.15 49.87 -7.30
CA ALA A 4 36.55 48.86 -8.27
C ALA A 4 36.17 47.47 -7.75
N GLU A 5 35.44 46.68 -8.53
CA GLU A 5 35.21 45.27 -8.26
C GLU A 5 36.56 44.55 -8.31
N ILE A 6 37.10 44.21 -7.13
CA ILE A 6 38.30 43.40 -7.00
C ILE A 6 37.96 42.02 -7.60
N GLY A 7 38.57 41.69 -8.73
CA GLY A 7 38.47 40.38 -9.40
C GLY A 7 39.19 39.26 -8.65
N GLU A 8 39.10 39.22 -7.32
CA GLU A 8 39.65 38.12 -6.55
C GLU A 8 38.78 36.87 -6.74
N GLU A 9 39.39 35.84 -7.31
CA GLU A 9 38.77 34.53 -7.42
C GLU A 9 38.33 34.06 -6.04
N THR A 10 37.05 33.73 -5.92
CA THR A 10 36.54 33.14 -4.69
C THR A 10 37.27 31.83 -4.40
N TRP A 11 37.37 31.47 -3.12
CA TRP A 11 37.98 30.20 -2.69
C TRP A 11 37.40 28.96 -3.41
N ARG A 12 36.13 29.01 -3.83
CA ARG A 12 35.50 27.94 -4.62
C ARG A 12 36.14 27.76 -5.99
N ILE A 13 36.56 28.85 -6.64
CA ILE A 13 37.22 28.84 -7.94
C ILE A 13 38.67 28.41 -7.75
N ARG A 14 39.39 29.04 -6.81
CA ARG A 14 40.81 28.77 -6.54
C ARG A 14 41.08 27.32 -6.11
N LEU A 15 40.18 26.70 -5.35
CA LEU A 15 40.33 25.34 -4.84
C LEU A 15 39.54 24.29 -5.64
N TYR A 16 39.03 24.64 -6.83
CA TYR A 16 38.23 23.73 -7.64
C TYR A 16 39.08 22.57 -8.16
N ASP A 17 38.72 21.34 -7.78
CA ASP A 17 39.33 20.12 -8.30
C ASP A 17 38.23 19.23 -8.89
N ASN A 18 38.20 19.16 -10.22
CA ASN A 18 37.19 18.43 -10.95
C ASN A 18 37.21 16.93 -10.67
N GLU A 19 38.40 16.33 -10.55
CA GLU A 19 38.53 14.89 -10.36
C GLU A 19 38.09 14.48 -8.96
N LYS A 20 38.52 15.23 -7.93
CA LYS A 20 38.07 15.00 -6.55
C LYS A 20 36.57 15.22 -6.41
N ASN A 21 36.04 16.31 -6.96
CA ASN A 21 34.61 16.61 -6.90
C ASN A 21 33.76 15.53 -7.61
N SER A 22 34.23 15.03 -8.76
CA SER A 22 33.58 13.94 -9.50
C SER A 22 33.64 12.61 -8.73
N LYS A 23 34.74 12.33 -8.03
CA LYS A 23 34.88 11.16 -7.17
C LYS A 23 33.91 11.22 -5.98
N PHE A 24 33.92 12.30 -5.20
CA PHE A 24 33.00 12.48 -4.07
C PHE A 24 31.54 12.41 -4.49
N ARG A 25 31.20 13.02 -5.64
CA ARG A 25 29.84 12.94 -6.18
C ARG A 25 29.40 11.51 -6.48
N ARG A 26 30.29 10.65 -6.98
CA ARG A 26 29.98 9.23 -7.24
C ARG A 26 29.76 8.47 -5.93
N GLU A 27 30.64 8.67 -4.96
CA GLU A 27 30.52 8.06 -3.62
C GLU A 27 29.21 8.46 -2.93
N ASP A 28 28.82 9.74 -3.02
CA ASP A 28 27.56 10.25 -2.47
C ASP A 28 26.34 9.57 -3.11
N VAL A 29 26.37 9.39 -4.44
CA VAL A 29 25.29 8.72 -5.18
C VAL A 29 25.17 7.26 -4.77
N ASP A 30 26.29 6.55 -4.65
CA ASP A 30 26.31 5.16 -4.21
C ASP A 30 25.76 5.02 -2.78
N LEU A 31 26.17 5.90 -1.87
CA LEU A 31 25.65 5.93 -0.49
C LEU A 31 24.14 6.16 -0.44
N ILE A 32 23.61 7.06 -1.27
CA ILE A 32 22.16 7.32 -1.35
C ILE A 32 21.44 6.07 -1.85
N LYS A 33 21.99 5.40 -2.87
CA LYS A 33 21.42 4.18 -3.43
C LYS A 33 21.37 3.07 -2.38
N GLU A 34 22.47 2.82 -1.68
CA GLU A 34 22.53 1.81 -0.61
C GLU A 34 21.49 2.08 0.50
N LYS A 35 21.34 3.35 0.90
CA LYS A 35 20.35 3.74 1.92
C LYS A 35 18.92 3.48 1.44
N ARG A 36 18.61 3.78 0.18
CA ARG A 36 17.29 3.51 -0.42
C ARG A 36 17.00 2.01 -0.46
N GLU A 37 17.94 1.21 -0.95
CA GLU A 37 17.79 -0.24 -1.00
C GLU A 37 17.62 -0.85 0.40
N ALA A 38 18.38 -0.36 1.39
CA ALA A 38 18.21 -0.78 2.78
C ALA A 38 16.83 -0.42 3.34
N ALA A 39 16.32 0.76 3.02
CA ALA A 39 14.97 1.19 3.42
C ALA A 39 13.89 0.32 2.76
N GLU A 40 14.02 0.04 1.46
CA GLU A 40 13.10 -0.83 0.72
C GLU A 40 13.07 -2.26 1.30
N ARG A 41 14.24 -2.84 1.59
CA ARG A 41 14.35 -4.14 2.26
C ARG A 41 13.62 -4.16 3.59
N ARG A 42 13.76 -3.09 4.40
CA ARG A 42 13.05 -2.96 5.69
C ARG A 42 11.54 -2.87 5.51
N ILE A 43 11.06 -2.06 4.56
CA ILE A 43 9.63 -1.92 4.26
C ILE A 43 9.06 -3.27 3.81
N HIS A 44 9.75 -3.99 2.93
CA HIS A 44 9.31 -5.29 2.46
C HIS A 44 9.24 -6.31 3.61
N LEU A 45 10.28 -6.36 4.45
CA LEU A 45 10.29 -7.24 5.62
C LEU A 45 9.15 -6.90 6.60
N TYR A 46 8.91 -5.62 6.84
CA TYR A 46 7.84 -5.16 7.71
C TYR A 46 6.46 -5.57 7.17
N LYS A 47 6.17 -5.29 5.89
CA LYS A 47 4.93 -5.70 5.23
C LYS A 47 4.72 -7.21 5.31
N ARG A 48 5.77 -8.01 5.06
CA ARG A 48 5.71 -9.48 5.15
C ARG A 48 5.43 -9.96 6.56
N LYS A 49 6.05 -9.36 7.58
CA LYS A 49 5.78 -9.67 8.99
C LYS A 49 4.34 -9.33 9.38
N MET A 50 3.83 -8.19 8.94
CA MET A 50 2.44 -7.79 9.18
C MET A 50 1.45 -8.76 8.54
N ALA A 51 1.66 -9.13 7.27
CA ALA A 51 0.82 -10.09 6.57
C ALA A 51 0.81 -11.43 7.31
N LYS A 52 1.98 -11.98 7.66
CA LYS A 52 2.08 -13.24 8.41
C LYS A 52 1.37 -13.16 9.78
N ALA A 53 1.53 -12.06 10.51
CA ALA A 53 0.88 -11.88 11.80
C ALA A 53 -0.64 -11.76 11.67
N TYR A 54 -1.14 -11.16 10.59
CA TYR A 54 -2.57 -11.10 10.27
C TYR A 54 -3.09 -12.49 9.91
N ASP A 55 -2.46 -13.17 8.94
CA ASP A 55 -2.88 -14.48 8.44
C ASP A 55 -2.90 -15.53 9.55
N ASN A 56 -1.92 -15.52 10.45
CA ASN A 56 -1.89 -16.42 11.61
C ASN A 56 -3.06 -16.21 12.58
N LYS A 57 -3.63 -15.00 12.65
CA LYS A 57 -4.78 -14.68 13.51
C LYS A 57 -6.10 -14.99 12.84
N VAL A 58 -6.14 -15.03 11.50
CA VAL A 58 -7.35 -15.34 10.74
C VAL A 58 -7.64 -16.83 10.86
N ARG A 59 -8.76 -17.16 11.52
CA ARG A 59 -9.29 -18.52 11.50
C ARG A 59 -10.05 -18.74 10.20
N PRO A 60 -9.65 -19.69 9.34
CA PRO A 60 -10.43 -19.98 8.13
C PRO A 60 -11.81 -20.49 8.55
N ARG A 61 -12.85 -19.86 8.03
CA ARG A 61 -14.24 -20.28 8.21
C ARG A 61 -14.76 -20.74 6.85
N LYS A 62 -15.27 -21.97 6.81
CA LYS A 62 -16.05 -22.47 5.68
C LYS A 62 -17.50 -22.05 5.90
N PHE A 63 -18.16 -21.65 4.84
CA PHE A 63 -19.58 -21.37 4.86
C PHE A 63 -20.30 -22.41 4.02
N GLU A 64 -21.49 -22.78 4.46
CA GLU A 64 -22.33 -23.78 3.82
C GLU A 64 -23.65 -23.15 3.35
N GLU A 65 -24.39 -23.88 2.54
CA GLU A 65 -25.74 -23.45 2.13
C GLU A 65 -26.65 -23.33 3.35
N GLY A 66 -27.44 -22.26 3.39
CA GLY A 66 -28.29 -21.92 4.54
C GLY A 66 -27.62 -21.02 5.58
N ASP A 67 -26.29 -20.86 5.57
CA ASP A 67 -25.61 -19.97 6.52
C ASP A 67 -26.02 -18.50 6.33
N LEU A 68 -26.23 -17.82 7.46
CA LEU A 68 -26.42 -16.38 7.51
C LEU A 68 -25.07 -15.66 7.53
N VAL A 69 -24.89 -14.73 6.59
CA VAL A 69 -23.65 -13.98 6.41
C VAL A 69 -23.89 -12.49 6.22
N LEU A 70 -22.91 -11.69 6.67
CA LEU A 70 -22.83 -10.26 6.39
C LEU A 70 -21.82 -10.01 5.27
N ARG A 71 -22.19 -9.14 4.33
CA ARG A 71 -21.33 -8.75 3.20
C ARG A 71 -20.64 -7.44 3.51
N LYS A 72 -19.32 -7.38 3.33
CA LYS A 72 -18.56 -6.14 3.47
C LYS A 72 -18.94 -5.14 2.37
N THR A 73 -19.15 -3.89 2.74
CA THR A 73 -19.37 -2.79 1.79
C THR A 73 -18.13 -2.59 0.92
N LYS A 74 -18.30 -2.53 -0.40
CA LYS A 74 -17.24 -2.04 -1.31
C LYS A 74 -17.21 -0.51 -1.15
N ASN A 75 -16.06 0.07 -0.84
CA ASN A 75 -15.91 1.52 -0.74
C ASN A 75 -15.97 2.13 -2.16
N THR A 76 -17.17 2.26 -2.72
CA THR A 76 -17.41 2.78 -4.07
C THR A 76 -17.82 4.25 -4.09
N GLY A 77 -17.61 5.00 -2.99
CA GLY A 77 -17.90 6.43 -2.88
C GLY A 77 -17.35 7.04 -1.58
N PRO A 78 -17.62 8.33 -1.29
CA PRO A 78 -17.29 8.95 -0.01
C PRO A 78 -18.12 8.29 1.10
N VAL A 79 -17.55 7.24 1.70
CA VAL A 79 -18.11 6.55 2.85
C VAL A 79 -17.86 7.43 4.08
N GLY A 80 -18.92 7.99 4.65
CA GLY A 80 -18.86 8.72 5.90
C GLY A 80 -18.35 7.81 7.02
N LYS A 81 -17.70 8.38 8.04
CA LYS A 81 -17.17 7.63 9.19
C LYS A 81 -18.23 6.77 9.91
N LEU A 82 -19.51 7.11 9.74
CA LEU A 82 -20.67 6.48 10.36
C LEU A 82 -21.43 5.52 9.43
N ASP A 83 -21.02 5.37 8.17
CA ASP A 83 -21.69 4.47 7.26
C ASP A 83 -21.43 3.00 7.64
N ALA A 84 -22.41 2.15 7.35
CA ALA A 84 -22.33 0.74 7.66
C ALA A 84 -21.21 0.05 6.84
N LYS A 85 -20.25 -0.54 7.56
CA LYS A 85 -19.15 -1.32 6.96
C LYS A 85 -19.61 -2.67 6.39
N TRP A 86 -20.79 -3.12 6.79
CA TRP A 86 -21.38 -4.41 6.46
C TRP A 86 -22.86 -4.23 6.11
N TYR A 87 -23.33 -5.00 5.12
CA TYR A 87 -24.73 -5.13 4.72
C TYR A 87 -25.23 -6.56 4.94
N GLY A 88 -26.54 -6.73 5.08
CA GLY A 88 -27.18 -8.01 5.33
C GLY A 88 -27.83 -8.04 6.71
N PRO A 89 -28.54 -9.12 7.05
CA PRO A 89 -28.19 -10.52 6.76
C PRO A 89 -28.50 -11.01 5.34
N TYR A 90 -27.67 -11.91 4.84
CA TYR A 90 -27.91 -12.69 3.62
C TYR A 90 -27.81 -14.17 3.92
N ILE A 91 -28.52 -15.00 3.17
CA ILE A 91 -28.44 -16.46 3.24
C ILE A 91 -27.64 -16.97 2.04
N ILE A 92 -26.71 -17.87 2.27
CA ILE A 92 -26.00 -18.57 1.18
C ILE A 92 -26.95 -19.58 0.55
N THR A 93 -27.16 -19.48 -0.76
CA THR A 93 -27.99 -20.44 -1.51
C THR A 93 -27.17 -21.50 -2.22
N GLU A 94 -25.91 -21.19 -2.55
CA GLU A 94 -25.03 -22.09 -3.30
C GLU A 94 -23.56 -21.74 -3.02
N VAL A 95 -22.74 -22.76 -2.82
CA VAL A 95 -21.27 -22.64 -2.72
C VAL A 95 -20.64 -22.90 -4.11
N ILE A 96 -20.30 -21.81 -4.83
CA ILE A 96 -19.77 -21.89 -6.20
C ILE A 96 -18.27 -22.26 -6.19
N GLY A 97 -17.54 -21.83 -5.16
CA GLY A 97 -16.12 -22.14 -5.01
C GLY A 97 -15.60 -21.77 -3.61
N PRO A 98 -14.30 -21.98 -3.34
CA PRO A 98 -13.75 -21.86 -1.98
C PRO A 98 -14.00 -20.51 -1.27
N ARG A 99 -14.28 -19.44 -2.03
CA ARG A 99 -14.53 -18.08 -1.53
C ARG A 99 -15.66 -17.37 -2.26
N THR A 100 -16.44 -18.10 -3.05
CA THR A 100 -17.47 -17.54 -3.93
C THR A 100 -18.80 -18.19 -3.60
N TYR A 101 -19.78 -17.38 -3.22
CA TYR A 101 -21.07 -17.83 -2.72
C TYR A 101 -22.18 -17.05 -3.43
N ARG A 102 -23.28 -17.74 -3.76
CA ARG A 102 -24.51 -17.07 -4.20
C ARG A 102 -25.34 -16.72 -2.97
N LEU A 103 -25.85 -15.49 -2.93
CA LEU A 103 -26.54 -14.94 -1.78
C LEU A 103 -28.00 -14.62 -2.13
N LYS A 104 -28.90 -14.81 -1.18
CA LYS A 104 -30.26 -14.26 -1.21
C LYS A 104 -30.51 -13.40 0.03
N LYS A 105 -31.41 -12.44 -0.08
CA LYS A 105 -31.99 -11.74 1.07
C LYS A 105 -33.03 -12.62 1.76
N GLU A 106 -33.40 -12.25 2.98
CA GLU A 106 -34.48 -12.93 3.73
C GLU A 106 -35.83 -12.87 3.01
N ASP A 107 -36.08 -11.80 2.23
CA ASP A 107 -37.27 -11.63 1.39
C ASP A 107 -37.32 -12.57 0.16
N GLY A 108 -36.32 -13.45 -0.01
CA GLY A 108 -36.22 -14.39 -1.12
C GLY A 108 -35.60 -13.79 -2.39
N THR A 109 -35.34 -12.48 -2.44
CA THR A 109 -34.70 -11.84 -3.59
C THR A 109 -33.24 -12.30 -3.69
N LEU A 110 -32.87 -12.84 -4.84
CA LEU A 110 -31.48 -13.17 -5.13
C LEU A 110 -30.65 -11.87 -5.16
N PHE A 111 -29.52 -11.89 -4.45
CA PHE A 111 -28.56 -10.80 -4.55
C PHE A 111 -27.86 -10.90 -5.91
N PRO A 112 -27.71 -9.80 -6.66
CA PRO A 112 -27.11 -9.84 -7.99
C PRO A 112 -25.69 -10.42 -7.93
N SER A 113 -25.49 -11.59 -8.51
CA SER A 113 -24.16 -12.14 -8.73
C SER A 113 -23.49 -11.29 -9.80
N HIS A 114 -22.67 -10.32 -9.38
CA HIS A 114 -21.74 -9.69 -10.31
C HIS A 114 -20.67 -10.74 -10.62
N GLY A 115 -20.85 -11.43 -11.74
CA GLY A 115 -19.75 -12.06 -12.46
C GLY A 115 -18.69 -11.00 -12.76
N MET A 116 -17.44 -11.44 -12.81
CA MET A 116 -16.24 -10.60 -12.98
C MET A 116 -16.37 -9.55 -14.07
#